data_AF-A0A9X5BJY6-F1
#
_entry.id   AF-A0A9X5BJY6-F1
#
_cell.length_a   1.000
_cell.length_b   1.000
_cell.length_c   1.000
_cell.angle_alpha   90.00
_cell.angle_beta   90.00
_cell.angle_gamma   90.00
#
_symmetry.space_group_name_H-M   'P 1'
#
loop_
_entity.id
_entity.type
_entity.pdbx_description
1 polymer ?
#
loop_
_entity_poly.entity_id
_entity_poly.type
_entity_poly.pdbx_seq_one_letter_code
_entity_poly.pdbx_strand_id
1 'polypeptide(L)'
;MSSTALGAEKAIIFISDAHEKFYYEKLKEVRYQDVYHKALVYCLGISDDTRRNIYSIYDFKTGCVKTECLHEGWQTSGSLKVVRMAFNLYCNGTPSV
;
A
#
# COMPACT_ATOMS: atom_id res chain seq x y z
N MET A 1 -5.95 -18.19 -14.03
CA MET A 1 -4.79 -19.11 -14.05
C MET A 1 -3.99 -18.80 -15.29
N SER A 2 -2.76 -18.31 -15.14
CA SER A 2 -1.84 -18.12 -16.26
C SER A 2 -0.59 -18.94 -15.98
N SER A 3 -0.36 -19.94 -16.83
CA SER A 3 0.78 -20.85 -16.84
C SER A 3 2.12 -20.11 -16.80
N THR A 4 3.15 -20.68 -16.18
CA THR A 4 4.49 -20.08 -16.21
C THR A 4 5.55 -21.12 -16.56
N ALA A 5 6.09 -20.99 -17.77
CA ALA A 5 7.31 -21.65 -18.23
C ALA A 5 8.55 -20.95 -17.63
N LEU A 6 9.63 -21.71 -17.46
CA LEU A 6 10.96 -21.24 -17.05
C LEU A 6 11.46 -20.14 -18.01
N GLY A 7 11.23 -18.87 -17.69
CA GLY A 7 11.65 -17.74 -18.53
C GLY A 7 10.76 -16.51 -18.46
N ALA A 8 9.59 -16.56 -17.82
CA ALA A 8 8.82 -15.35 -17.56
C ALA A 8 9.51 -14.55 -16.43
N GLU A 9 9.84 -13.29 -16.69
CA GLU A 9 9.99 -12.32 -15.59
C GLU A 9 8.75 -12.46 -14.68
N LYS A 10 8.96 -12.64 -13.38
CA LYS A 10 7.85 -12.75 -12.43
C LYS A 10 7.08 -11.43 -12.44
N ALA A 11 6.02 -11.38 -13.23
CA ALA A 11 5.08 -10.27 -13.22
C ALA A 11 4.53 -10.09 -11.80
N ILE A 12 4.39 -8.85 -11.36
CA ILE A 12 3.74 -8.52 -10.09
C ILE A 12 2.30 -9.05 -10.16
N ILE A 13 1.89 -9.79 -9.14
CA ILE A 13 0.53 -10.35 -9.04
C ILE A 13 -0.33 -9.35 -8.28
N PHE A 14 -1.46 -8.95 -8.84
CA PHE A 14 -2.45 -8.12 -8.16
C PHE A 14 -3.69 -8.94 -7.83
N ILE A 15 -4.36 -8.63 -6.71
CA ILE A 15 -5.58 -9.35 -6.33
C ILE A 15 -6.78 -8.98 -7.22
N SER A 16 -6.74 -7.80 -7.83
CA SER A 16 -7.78 -7.28 -8.72
C SER A 16 -7.26 -6.14 -9.59
N ASP A 17 -7.99 -5.82 -10.65
CA ASP A 17 -7.70 -4.67 -11.52
C ASP A 17 -7.72 -3.34 -10.74
N ALA A 18 -8.56 -3.24 -9.70
CA ALA A 18 -8.61 -2.08 -8.83
C ALA A 18 -7.32 -1.92 -8.00
N HIS A 19 -6.72 -3.03 -7.56
CA HIS A 19 -5.43 -3.03 -6.88
C HIS A 19 -4.30 -2.60 -7.82
N GLU A 20 -4.26 -3.17 -9.03
CA GLU A 20 -3.26 -2.81 -10.05
C GLU A 20 -3.34 -1.34 -10.47
N LYS A 21 -4.55 -0.87 -10.80
CA LYS A 21 -4.78 0.51 -11.20
C LYS A 21 -4.36 1.49 -10.10
N PHE A 22 -4.80 1.22 -8.86
CA PHE A 22 -4.40 2.03 -7.71
C PHE A 22 -2.88 2.08 -7.54
N TYR A 23 -2.21 0.93 -7.69
CA TYR A 23 -0.76 0.84 -7.54
C TYR A 23 -0.04 1.77 -8.51
N TYR A 24 -0.30 1.66 -9.81
CA TYR A 24 0.37 2.50 -10.81
C TYR A 24 -0.05 3.97 -10.76
N GLU A 25 -1.27 4.28 -10.33
CA GLU A 25 -1.71 5.67 -10.14
C GLU A 25 -0.96 6.33 -8.97
N LYS A 26 -0.97 5.71 -7.78
CA LYS A 26 -0.34 6.29 -6.60
C LYS A 26 1.18 6.25 -6.63
N LEU A 27 1.77 5.32 -7.37
CA LEU A 27 3.21 5.33 -7.58
C LEU A 27 3.68 6.58 -8.34
N LYS A 28 2.84 7.27 -9.10
CA LYS A 28 3.21 8.55 -9.74
C LYS A 28 3.23 9.72 -8.75
N GLU A 29 2.55 9.58 -7.61
CA GLU A 29 2.43 10.62 -6.58
C GLU A 29 3.51 10.51 -5.49
N VAL A 30 4.20 9.36 -5.37
CA VAL A 30 5.26 9.20 -4.36
C VAL A 30 6.53 9.96 -4.72
N ARG A 31 7.24 10.42 -3.69
CA ARG A 31 8.49 11.19 -3.84
C ARG A 31 9.63 10.38 -4.44
N TYR A 32 9.69 9.08 -4.16
CA TYR A 32 10.74 8.17 -4.62
C TYR A 32 10.15 6.86 -5.14
N GLN A 33 10.76 6.33 -6.20
CA GLN A 33 10.39 5.06 -6.84
C GLN A 33 11.15 3.86 -6.24
N ASP A 34 11.56 3.97 -4.97
CA ASP A 34 12.32 2.94 -4.27
C ASP A 34 11.45 1.76 -3.82
N VAL A 35 12.09 0.73 -3.27
CA VAL A 35 11.44 -0.50 -2.83
C VAL A 35 10.47 -0.27 -1.67
N TYR A 36 10.70 0.74 -0.82
CA TYR A 36 9.87 1.02 0.36
C TYR A 36 8.55 1.68 -0.06
N HIS A 37 8.61 2.68 -0.94
CA HIS A 37 7.41 3.34 -1.47
C HIS A 37 6.58 2.40 -2.33
N LYS A 38 7.24 1.55 -3.14
CA LYS A 38 6.56 0.50 -3.90
C LYS A 38 5.85 -0.49 -2.98
N ALA A 39 6.52 -0.97 -1.93
CA ALA A 39 5.90 -1.88 -0.97
C ALA A 39 4.71 -1.23 -0.25
N LEU A 40 4.86 0.03 0.20
CA LEU A 40 3.80 0.80 0.85
C LEU A 40 2.56 0.89 -0.05
N VAL A 41 2.70 1.39 -1.28
CA VAL A 41 1.59 1.58 -2.21
C VAL A 41 0.96 0.24 -2.60
N TYR A 42 1.78 -0.80 -2.83
CA TYR A 42 1.28 -2.13 -3.14
C TYR A 42 0.43 -2.68 -2.00
N CYS A 43 0.90 -2.63 -0.75
CA CYS A 43 0.17 -3.13 0.40
C CYS A 43 -1.14 -2.35 0.62
N LEU A 44 -1.10 -1.02 0.60
CA LEU A 44 -2.30 -0.18 0.75
C LEU A 44 -3.29 -0.34 -0.42
N GLY A 45 -2.82 -0.83 -1.57
CA GLY A 45 -3.68 -1.15 -2.70
C GLY A 45 -4.51 -2.42 -2.53
N ILE A 46 -4.21 -3.29 -1.57
CA ILE A 46 -4.90 -4.58 -1.38
C ILE A 46 -6.35 -4.36 -0.88
N SER A 47 -6.52 -3.52 0.15
CA SER A 47 -7.83 -3.29 0.78
C SER A 47 -8.55 -2.12 0.11
N ASP A 48 -9.86 -2.29 -0.07
CA ASP A 48 -10.72 -1.23 -0.58
C ASP A 48 -10.79 -0.02 0.36
N ASP A 49 -10.84 -0.29 1.67
CA ASP A 49 -10.85 0.74 2.72
C ASP A 49 -9.59 1.59 2.66
N THR A 50 -8.42 0.96 2.48
CA THR A 50 -7.13 1.68 2.43
C THR A 50 -6.95 2.46 1.13
N ARG A 51 -7.50 1.98 0.01
CA ARG A 51 -7.52 2.75 -1.25
C ARG A 51 -8.37 4.00 -1.12
N ARG A 52 -9.57 3.90 -0.53
CA ARG A 52 -10.49 5.04 -0.34
C ARG A 52 -9.94 6.09 0.62
N ASN A 53 -9.17 5.67 1.63
CA ASN A 53 -8.66 6.53 2.69
C ASN A 53 -7.15 6.81 2.58
N ILE A 54 -6.56 6.66 1.39
CA ILE A 54 -5.10 6.74 1.20
C ILE A 54 -4.49 8.05 1.71
N TYR A 55 -5.18 9.18 1.57
CA TYR A 55 -4.72 10.49 2.04
C TYR A 55 -4.85 10.68 3.55
N SER A 56 -5.69 9.87 4.22
CA SER A 56 -5.69 9.75 5.69
C SER A 56 -4.53 8.90 6.19
N ILE A 57 -4.01 7.97 5.36
CA ILE A 57 -2.95 7.02 5.76
C ILE A 57 -1.55 7.57 5.47
N TYR A 58 -1.38 8.25 4.33
CA TYR A 58 -0.07 8.68 3.83
C TYR A 58 -0.14 10.07 3.22
N ASP A 59 0.82 10.91 3.59
CA ASP A 59 1.04 12.22 2.99
C ASP A 59 2.05 12.10 1.84
N PHE A 60 1.56 12.16 0.60
CA PHE A 60 2.43 12.11 -0.58
C PHE A 60 3.34 13.33 -0.72
N LYS A 61 2.99 14.48 -0.13
CA LYS A 61 3.81 15.68 -0.18
C LYS A 61 5.01 15.57 0.75
N THR A 62 4.79 15.14 1.98
CA THR A 62 5.86 15.04 3.00
C THR A 62 6.55 13.68 2.98
N GLY A 63 5.91 12.64 2.47
CA GLY A 63 6.38 11.25 2.56
C GLY A 63 6.18 10.64 3.95
N CYS A 64 5.31 11.22 4.78
CA CYS A 64 5.06 10.73 6.12
C CYS A 64 3.80 9.86 6.17
N VAL A 65 3.87 8.76 6.92
CA VAL A 65 2.67 8.02 7.35
C VAL A 65 1.93 8.81 8.42
N LYS A 66 0.61 8.67 8.45
CA LYS A 66 -0.28 9.32 9.42
C LYS A 66 -0.84 8.26 10.34
N THR A 67 -0.30 8.15 11.56
CA THR A 67 -0.64 7.08 12.50
C THR A 67 -2.04 7.24 13.08
N GLU A 68 -2.60 8.45 13.03
CA GLU A 68 -3.96 8.77 13.46
C GLU A 68 -5.01 7.94 12.69
N CYS A 69 -4.69 7.52 11.46
CA CYS A 69 -5.57 6.69 10.65
C CYS A 69 -5.93 5.35 11.32
N LEU A 70 -5.11 4.87 12.26
CA LEU A 70 -5.37 3.63 13.01
C LEU A 70 -6.57 3.74 13.96
N HIS A 71 -7.02 4.96 14.25
CA HIS A 71 -8.14 5.25 15.13
C HIS A 71 -9.36 5.84 14.40
N GLU A 72 -9.29 5.99 13.08
CA GLU A 72 -10.39 6.53 12.29
C GLU A 72 -11.54 5.53 12.14
N GLY A 73 -12.78 6.05 12.13
CA GLY A 73 -14.00 5.23 12.17
C GLY A 73 -14.27 4.35 10.93
N TRP A 74 -13.51 4.53 9.84
CA TRP A 74 -13.60 3.67 8.66
C TRP A 74 -12.82 2.36 8.81
N GLN A 75 -11.96 2.23 9.82
CA GLN A 75 -11.11 1.07 10.00
C GLN A 75 -11.91 -0.21 10.31
N THR A 76 -11.55 -1.28 9.62
CA THR A 76 -11.95 -2.65 9.89
C THR A 76 -10.77 -3.45 10.44
N SER A 77 -11.03 -4.65 10.98
CA SER A 77 -9.96 -5.55 11.42
C SER A 77 -9.02 -5.95 10.26
N GLY A 78 -9.54 -5.96 9.03
CA GLY A 78 -8.77 -6.22 7.81
C GLY A 78 -7.90 -5.05 7.40
N SER A 79 -8.47 -3.84 7.33
CA SER A 79 -7.71 -2.64 6.95
C SER A 79 -6.61 -2.30 7.96
N LEU A 80 -6.85 -2.51 9.27
CA LEU A 80 -5.81 -2.33 10.29
C LEU A 80 -4.58 -3.22 10.06
N LYS A 81 -4.79 -4.49 9.66
CA LYS A 81 -3.68 -5.40 9.35
C LYS A 81 -2.90 -4.93 8.12
N VAL A 82 -3.61 -4.47 7.09
CA VAL A 82 -2.99 -3.93 5.86
C VAL A 82 -2.17 -2.68 6.16
N VAL A 83 -2.73 -1.72 6.90
CA VAL A 83 -2.01 -0.48 7.28
C VAL A 83 -0.77 -0.80 8.09
N ARG A 84 -0.87 -1.67 9.10
CA ARG A 84 0.28 -2.07 9.95
C ARG A 84 1.37 -2.76 9.14
N MET A 85 1.01 -3.63 8.19
CA MET A 85 1.97 -4.28 7.29
C MET A 85 2.67 -3.24 6.39
N ALA A 86 1.90 -2.31 5.82
CA ALA A 86 2.44 -1.28 4.95
C ALA A 86 3.39 -0.34 5.72
N PHE A 87 3.03 0.05 6.95
CA PHE A 87 3.89 0.84 7.82
C PHE A 87 5.17 0.09 8.20
N ASN A 88 5.06 -1.19 8.55
CA ASN A 88 6.23 -2.00 8.89
C ASN A 88 7.27 -2.04 7.76
N LEU A 89 6.79 -2.29 6.54
CA LEU A 89 7.63 -2.35 5.35
C LEU A 89 8.22 -0.98 5.00
N TYR A 90 7.46 0.11 5.17
CA TYR A 90 7.91 1.45 4.83
C TYR A 90 8.87 2.06 5.85
N CYS A 91 8.59 1.89 7.14
CA CYS A 91 9.30 2.53 8.24
C CYS A 91 10.35 1.62 8.90
N ASN A 92 10.55 0.39 8.40
CA ASN A 92 11.41 -0.62 9.01
C ASN A 92 11.05 -0.89 10.49
N GLY A 93 9.76 -0.91 10.77
CA GLY A 93 9.18 -0.98 12.11
C GLY A 93 7.74 -0.47 12.11
N THR A 94 6.96 -0.79 13.13
CA THR A 94 5.57 -0.29 13.22
C THR A 94 5.58 1.01 14.02
N PRO A 95 5.36 2.17 13.38
CA PRO A 95 5.19 3.43 14.08
C PRO A 95 3.95 3.32 14.98
N SER A 96 4.10 3.67 16.24
CA SER A 96 3.00 3.84 17.17
C SER A 96 2.68 5.33 17.31
N VAL A 97 1.45 5.63 17.72
CA VAL A 97 1.13 6.88 18.40
C VAL A 97 1.83 6.95 19.76
#